data_AF-A0A1R0L0K8-F1
#
_entry.id   AF-A0A1R0L0K8-F1
#
_cell.length_a   1.000
_cell.length_b   1.000
_cell.length_c   1.000
_cell.angle_alpha   90.00
_cell.angle_beta   90.00
_cell.angle_gamma   90.00
#
_symmetry.space_group_name_H-M   'P 1'
#
loop_
_entity.id
_entity.type
_entity.pdbx_description
1 polymer ?
#
loop_
_entity_poly.entity_id
_entity_poly.type
_entity_poly.pdbx_seq_one_letter_code
_entity_poly.pdbx_strand_id
1 'polypeptide(L)'
;MEQSRNSGVVVDSDGGPDLVGKAVLTALQTVLGASEVPSESRFGVLGGDSVRAVRVLSRLWRELGVEIPVHALSPHTTVADFTDVVREHVEAARA
;
A
#
# COMPACT_ATOMS: atom_id res chain seq x y z
N MET A 1 -30.46 -12.09 -0.32
CA MET A 1 -30.03 -10.67 -0.28
C MET A 1 -29.68 -10.45 1.18
N GLU A 2 -28.44 -10.60 1.61
CA GLU A 2 -27.30 -9.71 1.34
C GLU A 2 -26.02 -10.56 1.38
N GLN A 3 -25.34 -10.67 0.23
CA GLN A 3 -23.95 -11.14 0.17
C GLN A 3 -23.02 -9.93 0.36
N SER A 4 -21.82 -10.20 0.86
CA SER A 4 -20.63 -9.35 0.70
C SER A 4 -20.45 -8.19 1.69
N ARG A 5 -19.80 -8.51 2.81
CA ARG A 5 -18.82 -7.62 3.46
C ARG A 5 -17.51 -8.37 3.64
N ASN A 6 -16.81 -8.62 2.54
CA ASN A 6 -15.41 -9.06 2.60
C ASN A 6 -14.54 -7.80 2.72
N SER A 7 -14.34 -7.35 3.97
CA SER A 7 -13.42 -6.27 4.29
C SER A 7 -12.00 -6.79 4.02
N GLY A 8 -11.30 -6.12 3.10
CA GLY A 8 -10.02 -6.55 2.54
C GLY A 8 -8.88 -6.52 3.55
N VAL A 9 -8.77 -7.58 4.34
CA VAL A 9 -7.46 -7.98 4.86
C VAL A 9 -6.77 -8.74 3.74
N VAL A 10 -5.74 -8.12 3.17
CA VAL A 10 -4.67 -8.81 2.45
C VAL A 10 -4.03 -9.77 3.45
N VAL A 11 -4.46 -11.03 3.43
CA VAL A 11 -3.81 -12.09 4.19
C VAL A 11 -2.62 -12.57 3.37
N ASP A 12 -1.41 -12.40 3.89
CA ASP A 12 -0.23 -13.00 3.30
C ASP A 12 -0.36 -14.54 3.35
N SER A 13 0.08 -15.24 2.31
CA SER A 13 -0.20 -16.67 2.09
C SER A 13 0.50 -17.62 3.09
N ASP A 14 1.24 -17.09 4.07
CA ASP A 14 1.95 -17.85 5.12
C ASP A 14 1.22 -17.86 6.49
N GLY A 15 0.06 -17.19 6.61
CA GLY A 15 -0.73 -17.17 7.86
C GLY A 15 -0.16 -16.28 8.98
N GLY A 16 0.95 -15.57 8.73
CA GLY A 16 1.47 -14.49 9.56
C GLY A 16 0.78 -13.15 9.32
N PRO A 17 0.95 -12.15 10.21
CA PRO A 17 0.42 -10.81 9.98
C PRO A 17 1.10 -10.20 8.75
N ASP A 18 0.33 -9.72 7.77
CA ASP A 18 0.86 -9.01 6.60
C ASP A 18 1.48 -7.67 7.04
N LEU A 19 2.79 -7.72 7.33
CA LEU A 19 3.55 -6.55 7.76
C LEU A 19 3.71 -5.53 6.63
N VAL A 20 3.81 -6.02 5.38
CA VAL A 20 3.96 -5.16 4.20
C VAL A 20 2.67 -4.40 3.94
N GLY A 21 1.54 -5.10 3.84
CA GLY A 21 0.23 -4.47 3.68
C GLY A 21 -0.11 -3.53 4.83
N LYS A 22 0.23 -3.91 6.08
CA LYS A 22 0.04 -3.00 7.22
C LYS A 22 0.88 -1.72 7.11
N ALA A 23 2.14 -1.82 6.70
CA ALA A 23 3.02 -0.66 6.51
C ALA A 23 2.48 0.24 5.38
N VAL A 24 2.06 -0.35 4.27
CA VAL A 24 1.45 0.37 3.13
C VAL A 24 0.19 1.10 3.55
N LEU A 25 -0.75 0.42 4.21
CA LEU A 25 -1.99 1.02 4.70
C LEU A 25 -1.70 2.16 5.69
N THR A 26 -0.78 1.95 6.64
CA THR A 26 -0.42 2.98 7.64
C THR A 26 0.19 4.21 6.97
N ALA A 27 1.09 4.02 6.01
CA ALA A 27 1.72 5.10 5.27
C ALA A 27 0.69 5.91 4.45
N LEU A 28 -0.22 5.22 3.76
CA LEU A 28 -1.30 5.83 2.99
C LEU A 28 -2.26 6.60 3.90
N GLN A 29 -2.78 6.00 4.96
CA GLN A 29 -3.68 6.65 5.91
C GLN A 29 -3.06 7.91 6.50
N THR A 30 -1.78 7.85 6.89
CA THR A 30 -1.11 9.00 7.50
C THR A 30 -0.85 10.14 6.52
N VAL A 31 -0.49 9.83 5.26
CA VAL A 31 -0.18 10.86 4.26
C VAL A 31 -1.44 11.45 3.63
N LEU A 32 -2.45 10.61 3.39
CA LEU A 32 -3.73 11.01 2.80
C LEU A 32 -4.69 11.60 3.84
N GLY A 33 -4.46 11.35 5.13
CA GLY A 33 -5.37 11.74 6.21
C GLY A 33 -6.68 10.94 6.18
N ALA A 34 -6.67 9.74 5.59
CA ALA A 34 -7.84 8.88 5.46
C ALA A 34 -7.91 7.89 6.62
N SER A 35 -9.09 7.70 7.21
CA SER A 35 -9.30 6.68 8.26
C SER A 35 -9.41 5.26 7.68
N GLU A 36 -9.93 5.14 6.46
CA GLU A 36 -10.08 3.86 5.77
C GLU A 36 -9.53 3.98 4.34
N VAL A 37 -8.79 2.96 3.92
CA VAL A 37 -8.14 2.89 2.61
C VAL A 37 -8.49 1.53 2.01
N PRO A 38 -9.52 1.43 1.16
CA PRO A 38 -9.91 0.18 0.54
C PRO A 38 -8.82 -0.32 -0.42
N SER A 39 -8.57 -1.63 -0.45
CA SER A 39 -7.55 -2.25 -1.30
C SER A 39 -7.75 -1.93 -2.80
N GLU A 40 -9.00 -1.94 -3.26
CA GLU A 40 -9.36 -1.69 -4.67
C GLU A 40 -9.40 -0.19 -5.03
N SER A 41 -9.22 0.70 -4.04
CA SER A 41 -9.26 2.13 -4.30
C SER A 41 -7.98 2.57 -5.00
N ARG A 42 -8.15 3.39 -6.04
CA ARG A 42 -7.02 3.99 -6.73
C ARG A 42 -6.45 5.15 -5.92
N PHE A 43 -5.14 5.30 -5.92
CA PHE A 43 -4.45 6.35 -5.18
C PHE A 43 -4.99 7.76 -5.50
N GLY A 44 -5.30 8.05 -6.77
CA GLY A 44 -5.87 9.33 -7.18
C GLY A 44 -7.27 9.60 -6.61
N VAL A 45 -8.09 8.55 -6.46
CA VAL A 45 -9.45 8.67 -5.87
C VAL A 45 -9.38 9.00 -4.38
N LEU A 46 -8.33 8.54 -3.70
CA LEU A 46 -8.06 8.84 -2.29
C LEU A 46 -7.41 10.22 -2.08
N GLY A 47 -7.30 11.05 -3.12
CA GLY A 47 -6.66 12.37 -3.06
C GLY A 47 -5.14 12.33 -3.18
N GLY A 48 -4.58 11.22 -3.69
CA GLY A 48 -3.16 11.05 -3.97
C GLY A 48 -2.69 11.87 -5.17
N ASP A 49 -1.55 12.54 -4.98
CA ASP A 49 -0.82 13.29 -6.02
C ASP A 49 0.68 12.97 -5.92
N SER A 50 1.50 13.49 -6.83
CA SER A 50 2.94 13.21 -6.87
C SER A 50 3.68 13.56 -5.58
N VAL A 51 3.34 14.66 -4.90
CA VAL A 51 3.96 15.06 -3.63
C VAL A 51 3.58 14.09 -2.53
N ARG A 52 2.31 13.67 -2.48
CA ARG A 52 1.85 12.64 -1.52
C ARG A 52 2.46 11.29 -1.82
N ALA A 53 2.61 10.90 -3.08
CA ALA A 53 3.28 9.67 -3.48
C ALA A 53 4.71 9.63 -2.94
N VAL A 54 5.51 10.67 -3.19
CA VAL A 54 6.88 10.78 -2.67
C VAL A 54 6.92 10.67 -1.14
N ARG A 55 5.95 11.26 -0.42
CA ARG A 55 5.86 11.14 1.04
C ARG A 55 5.54 9.72 1.51
N VAL A 56 4.64 9.01 0.83
CA VAL A 56 4.33 7.61 1.12
C VAL A 56 5.57 6.75 0.92
N LEU A 57 6.24 6.89 -0.24
CA LEU A 57 7.44 6.13 -0.56
C LEU A 57 8.59 6.39 0.42
N SER A 58 8.79 7.65 0.82
CA SER A 58 9.80 8.03 1.80
C SER A 58 9.55 7.41 3.19
N ARG A 59 8.28 7.17 3.55
CA ARG A 59 7.92 6.49 4.81
C ARG A 59 8.19 5.00 4.70
N LEU A 60 7.75 4.37 3.60
CA LEU A 60 8.00 2.95 3.36
C LEU A 60 9.50 2.63 3.31
N TRP A 61 10.31 3.50 2.70
CA TRP A 61 11.77 3.34 2.74
C TRP A 61 12.33 3.36 4.17
N ARG A 62 11.83 4.25 5.04
CA ARG A 62 12.26 4.31 6.46
C ARG A 62 11.78 3.12 7.29
N GLU A 63 10.60 2.60 7.00
CA GLU A 63 9.97 1.53 7.77
C GLU A 63 10.42 0.13 7.32
N LEU A 64 10.56 -0.07 6.01
CA LEU A 64 10.84 -1.37 5.39
C LEU A 64 12.27 -1.48 4.83
N GLY A 65 12.99 -0.35 4.68
CA GLY A 65 14.35 -0.34 4.12
C GLY A 65 14.42 -0.53 2.60
N VAL A 66 13.28 -0.48 1.90
CA VAL A 66 13.20 -0.71 0.45
C VAL A 66 13.01 0.58 -0.33
N GLU A 67 13.72 0.70 -1.46
CA GLU A 67 13.54 1.80 -2.39
C GLU A 67 12.50 1.39 -3.45
N ILE A 68 11.37 2.09 -3.46
CA ILE A 68 10.28 1.86 -4.41
C ILE A 68 10.29 3.01 -5.43
N PRO A 69 10.26 2.74 -6.73
CA PRO A 69 10.30 3.79 -7.72
C PRO A 69 8.99 4.59 -7.72
N VAL A 70 9.08 5.91 -7.94
CA VAL A 70 7.91 6.81 -7.85
C VAL A 70 6.79 6.47 -8.82
N HIS A 71 7.12 5.87 -9.96
CA HIS A 71 6.12 5.46 -10.95
C HIS A 71 5.23 4.30 -10.49
N ALA A 72 5.66 3.53 -9.47
CA ALA A 72 4.85 2.46 -8.90
C ALA A 72 3.56 2.99 -8.24
N LEU A 73 3.65 4.16 -7.61
CA LEU A 73 2.52 4.81 -6.96
C LEU A 73 1.97 5.95 -7.83
N SER A 74 1.18 5.56 -8.83
CA SER A 74 0.51 6.50 -9.75
C SER A 74 -0.95 6.73 -9.33
N PRO A 75 -1.60 7.81 -9.81
CA PRO A 75 -3.02 8.05 -9.55
C PRO A 75 -3.96 6.91 -9.98
N HIS A 76 -3.51 6.06 -10.91
CA HIS A 76 -4.28 4.95 -11.46
C HIS A 76 -4.04 3.61 -10.74
N THR A 77 -2.97 3.51 -9.94
CA THR A 77 -2.60 2.30 -9.21
C THR A 77 -3.57 2.07 -8.05
N THR A 78 -4.05 0.84 -7.87
CA THR A 78 -4.83 0.46 -6.69
C THR A 78 -3.92 0.25 -5.48
N VAL A 79 -4.49 0.27 -4.27
CA VAL A 79 -3.73 -0.02 -3.06
C VAL A 79 -3.27 -1.47 -3.03
N ALA A 80 -4.08 -2.40 -3.53
CA ALA A 80 -3.71 -3.81 -3.69
C ALA A 80 -2.49 -3.96 -4.62
N ASP A 81 -2.58 -3.42 -5.84
CA ASP A 81 -1.47 -3.47 -6.82
C ASP A 81 -0.18 -2.87 -6.24
N PHE A 82 -0.29 -1.72 -5.58
CA PHE A 82 0.85 -1.08 -4.95
C PHE A 82 1.44 -1.93 -3.82
N THR A 83 0.60 -2.60 -3.03
CA THR A 83 1.06 -3.48 -1.94
C THR A 83 1.85 -4.66 -2.49
N ASP A 84 1.41 -5.28 -3.58
CA ASP A 84 2.14 -6.34 -4.24
C ASP A 84 3.50 -5.88 -4.76
N VAL A 85 3.58 -4.71 -5.40
CA VAL A 85 4.86 -4.14 -5.84
C VAL A 85 5.82 -3.92 -4.65
N VAL A 86 5.32 -3.43 -3.52
CA VAL A 86 6.15 -3.26 -2.32
C VAL A 86 6.61 -4.61 -1.78
N ARG A 87 5.75 -5.62 -1.76
CA ARG A 87 6.09 -6.98 -1.34
C ARG A 87 7.22 -7.54 -2.19
N GLU A 88 7.11 -7.44 -3.52
CA GLU A 88 8.17 -7.88 -4.44
C GLU A 88 9.52 -7.22 -4.14
N HIS A 89 9.55 -5.93 -3.82
CA HIS A 89 10.79 -5.23 -3.49
C HIS A 89 11.35 -5.63 -2.11
N VAL A 90 10.50 -5.91 -1.13
CA VAL A 90 10.93 -6.42 0.19
C VAL A 90 11.53 -7.80 0.06
N GLU A 91 10.90 -8.70 -0.70
CA GLU A 91 11.42 -10.03 -0.94
C GLU A 91 12.73 -9.99 -1.75
N ALA A 92 12.80 -9.14 -2.79
CA ALA A 92 14.02 -8.94 -3.56
C ALA A 92 15.19 -8.36 -2.74
N ALA A 93 14.92 -7.54 -1.73
CA ALA A 93 15.94 -6.99 -0.84
C ALA A 93 16.42 -7.98 0.24
N ARG A 94 15.67 -9.07 0.48
CA ARG A 94 16.01 -10.13 1.45
C ARG A 94 16.73 -11.32 0.81
N ALA A 95 16.57 -11.51 -0.50
CA ALA A 95 17.26 -12.51 -1.29
C ALA A 95 18.76 -12.19 -1.44
#